data_AF-A0AAW0MJ39-F1
#
_entry.id   AF-A0AAW0MJ39-F1
#
_cell.length_a   1.000
_cell.length_b   1.000
_cell.length_c   1.000
_cell.angle_alpha   90.00
_cell.angle_beta   90.00
_cell.angle_gamma   90.00
#
_symmetry.space_group_name_H-M   'P 1'
#
loop_
_entity.id
_entity.type
_entity.pdbx_description
1 polymer ?
#
loop_
_entity_poly.entity_id
_entity_poly.type
_entity_poly.pdbx_seq_one_letter_code
_entity_poly.pdbx_strand_id
1 'polypeptide(L)' 'MNLFLFYITDQKHNFERRETNNLGTPYDFSSVMQYSNRAFSKNGERTLRSWDDWDQEFGSADSMSDYDILRVNRLYNC' A
#
# COMPACT_ATOMS: atom_id res chain seq x y z
N MET A 1 -5.08 14.37 -15.44
CA MET A 1 -3.96 14.43 -14.47
C MET A 1 -2.83 13.55 -14.99
N ASN A 2 -1.67 14.11 -15.31
CA ASN A 2 -0.59 13.36 -15.95
C ASN A 2 0.20 12.56 -14.89
N LEU A 3 0.03 11.23 -14.87
CA LEU A 3 0.61 10.35 -13.86
C LEU A 3 2.15 10.40 -13.82
N PHE A 4 2.80 10.73 -14.96
CA PHE A 4 4.26 10.81 -15.10
C PHE A 4 4.91 11.92 -14.25
N LEU A 5 4.12 12.79 -13.63
CA LEU A 5 4.63 13.91 -12.83
C LEU A 5 4.83 13.60 -11.34
N PHE A 6 4.54 12.40 -10.85
CA PHE A 6 4.57 12.13 -9.39
C PHE A 6 5.59 11.09 -8.92
N TYR A 7 5.94 10.07 -9.72
CA TYR A 7 6.89 9.02 -9.31
C TYR A 7 8.17 9.02 -10.15
N ILE A 8 9.26 8.46 -9.61
CA ILE A 8 10.53 8.22 -10.32
C ILE A 8 10.26 7.23 -11.46
N THR A 9 10.58 7.60 -12.70
CA THR A 9 10.15 6.88 -13.91
C THR A 9 10.42 5.37 -13.87
N ASP A 10 11.59 4.95 -13.41
CA ASP A 10 12.00 3.54 -13.34
C ASP A 10 11.29 2.75 -12.22
N GLN A 11 10.60 3.43 -11.31
CA GLN A 11 9.88 2.84 -10.17
C GLN A 11 8.40 2.57 -10.46
N LYS A 12 7.93 2.80 -11.70
CA LYS A 12 6.53 2.58 -12.11
C LYS A 12 6.04 1.16 -11.81
N HIS A 13 6.90 0.17 -12.01
CA HIS A 13 6.59 -1.25 -11.86
C HIS A 13 6.16 -1.62 -10.44
N ASN A 14 6.53 -0.83 -9.41
CA ASN A 14 6.09 -1.04 -8.03
C ASN A 14 4.60 -0.80 -7.80
N PHE A 15 3.95 -0.05 -8.70
CA PHE A 15 2.51 0.27 -8.63
C PHE A 15 1.65 -0.63 -9.52
N GLU A 16 2.26 -1.59 -10.21
CA GLU A 16 1.53 -2.57 -11.00
C GLU A 16 0.74 -3.50 -10.09
N ARG A 17 -0.58 -3.54 -10.28
CA ARG A 17 -1.45 -4.45 -9.56
C ARG A 17 -1.03 -5.91 -9.81
N ARG A 18 -0.92 -6.68 -8.73
CA ARG A 18 -0.66 -8.11 -8.78
C ARG A 18 -1.94 -8.90 -8.52
N GLU A 19 -2.07 -10.06 -9.17
CA GLU A 19 -3.08 -11.05 -8.79
C GLU A 19 -2.67 -11.64 -7.44
N THR A 20 -3.52 -11.44 -6.44
CA THR A 20 -3.24 -11.81 -5.05
C THR A 20 -4.42 -12.60 -4.49
N ASN A 21 -4.13 -13.50 -3.55
CA ASN A 21 -5.14 -14.14 -2.74
C ASN A 21 -5.32 -13.32 -1.45
N ASN A 22 -6.46 -12.63 -1.34
CA ASN A 22 -6.75 -11.77 -0.18
C ASN A 22 -7.12 -12.56 1.10
N LEU A 23 -7.26 -13.89 1.02
CA LEU A 23 -7.60 -14.77 2.14
C LEU A 23 -8.82 -14.28 2.95
N GLY A 24 -9.81 -13.69 2.28
CA GLY A 24 -11.02 -13.16 2.91
C GLY A 24 -10.80 -11.98 3.86
N THR A 25 -9.76 -11.17 3.65
CA THR A 25 -9.49 -9.96 4.43
C THR A 25 -9.68 -8.70 3.56
N PRO A 26 -10.15 -7.59 4.15
CA PRO A 26 -10.28 -6.31 3.42
C PRO A 26 -8.92 -5.68 3.11
N TYR A 27 -8.93 -4.58 2.35
CA TYR A 27 -7.75 -3.74 2.21
C TYR A 27 -7.44 -3.05 3.55
N ASP A 28 -6.18 -3.04 3.95
CA ASP A 28 -5.75 -2.51 5.24
C ASP A 28 -4.65 -1.46 5.04
N PHE A 29 -5.01 -0.19 5.24
CA PHE A 29 -4.07 0.94 5.17
C PHE A 29 -3.05 0.95 6.33
N SER A 30 -3.32 0.22 7.41
CA SER A 30 -2.42 0.09 8.56
C SER A 30 -1.47 -1.11 8.47
N SER A 31 -1.56 -1.92 7.41
CA SER A 31 -0.68 -3.06 7.17
C SER A 31 0.79 -2.61 7.13
N VAL A 32 1.69 -3.41 7.72
CA VAL A 32 3.14 -3.18 7.65
C VAL A 32 3.68 -3.28 6.21
N MET A 33 2.90 -3.88 5.31
CA MET A 33 3.23 -4.02 3.89
C MET A 33 2.75 -2.84 3.05
N GLN A 34 1.98 -1.91 3.62
CA GLN A 34 1.44 -0.76 2.89
C GLN A 34 2.54 0.27 2.61
N TYR A 35 2.80 0.56 1.33
CA TYR A 35 3.64 1.70 0.97
C TYR A 35 3.06 3.02 1.48
N SER A 36 3.94 3.94 1.87
CA SER A 36 3.54 5.28 2.28
C SER A 36 2.94 6.09 1.12
N ASN A 37 2.16 7.12 1.45
CA ASN A 37 1.58 8.03 0.44
C ASN A 37 2.62 8.63 -0.51
N ARG A 38 3.89 8.71 -0.10
CA ARG A 38 5.00 9.37 -0.81
C ARG A 38 6.03 8.36 -1.32
N ALA A 39 5.74 7.07 -1.29
CA ALA A 39 6.64 6.04 -1.80
C ALA A 39 7.01 6.32 -3.27
N PHE A 40 8.31 6.26 -3.57
CA PHE A 40 8.87 6.54 -4.91
C PHE A 40 8.55 7.92 -5.49
N SER A 41 8.15 8.87 -4.66
CA SER A 41 7.88 10.25 -5.09
C SER A 41 9.16 10.92 -5.59
N LYS A 42 9.06 11.64 -6.71
CA LYS A 42 10.20 12.40 -7.26
C LYS A 42 10.31 13.84 -6.73
N ASN A 43 9.24 14.34 -6.11
CA ASN A 43 9.10 15.75 -5.71
C ASN A 43 8.52 15.91 -4.30
N GLY A 44 8.45 14.83 -3.51
CA GLY A 44 7.86 14.83 -2.17
C GLY A 44 6.33 14.82 -2.15
N GLU A 45 5.68 14.95 -3.31
CA GLU A 45 4.22 14.87 -3.43
C GLU A 45 3.72 13.43 -3.30
N ARG A 46 2.44 13.28 -2.96
CA ARG A 46 1.81 11.97 -2.82
C ARG A 46 1.76 11.24 -4.17
N THR A 47 2.22 10.00 -4.19
CA THR A 47 2.07 9.03 -5.29
C THR A 47 0.85 8.12 -5.11
N LEU A 48 0.38 7.96 -3.86
CA LEU A 48 -0.81 7.19 -3.50
C LEU A 48 -1.81 8.04 -2.71
N ARG A 49 -3.10 7.85 -2.98
CA ARG A 49 -4.22 8.44 -2.24
C ARG A 49 -5.30 7.38 -2.05
N SER A 50 -5.94 7.36 -0.89
CA SER A 50 -7.15 6.56 -0.69
C SER A 50 -8.28 7.19 -1.51
N TRP A 51 -9.16 6.35 -2.06
CA TRP A 51 -10.29 6.83 -2.86
C TRP A 51 -11.35 7.49 -1.98
N ASP A 52 -11.60 6.92 -0.80
CA ASP A 52 -12.65 7.36 0.12
C ASP A 52 -12.23 8.58 0.95
N ASP A 53 -10.94 8.72 1.24
CA ASP A 53 -10.35 9.85 1.95
C ASP A 53 -9.01 10.24 1.32
N TRP A 54 -8.98 11.35 0.59
CA TRP A 54 -7.79 11.77 -0.16
C TRP A 54 -6.65 12.28 0.74
N ASP A 55 -6.98 12.69 1.98
CA ASP A 55 -6.05 13.27 2.94
C ASP A 55 -5.51 12.23 3.93
N GLN A 56 -6.12 11.04 4.01
CA GLN A 56 -5.63 9.91 4.81
C GLN A 56 -4.13 9.66 4.56
N GLU A 57 -3.34 9.66 5.64
CA GLU A 57 -1.94 9.25 5.65
C GLU A 57 -1.85 7.75 6.01
N PHE A 58 -0.95 7.02 5.36
CA PHE A 58 -0.72 5.59 5.54
C PHE A 58 0.71 5.19 5.21
N GLY A 59 1.07 3.94 5.52
CA GLY A 59 2.39 3.35 5.28
C GLY A 59 3.49 3.88 6.21
N SER A 60 3.13 4.15 7.46
CA SER A 60 4.04 4.49 8.57
C SER A 60 3.93 3.48 9.73
N ALA A 61 3.54 2.24 9.43
CA ALA A 61 3.34 1.20 10.44
C ALA A 61 4.68 0.65 10.92
N ASP A 62 4.85 0.56 12.25
CA ASP A 62 6.06 0.00 12.89
C ASP A 62 5.90 -1.48 13.27
N SER A 63 4.69 -2.03 13.16
CA SER A 63 4.36 -3.41 13.52
C SER A 63 3.26 -3.97 12.62
N MET A 64 3.10 -5.29 12.64
CA MET A 64 2.00 -5.98 11.94
C MET A 64 0.65 -5.50 12.46
N SER A 65 -0.31 -5.31 11.54
CA SER A 65 -1.72 -5.11 11.89
C SER A 65 -2.41 -6.43 12.25
N ASP A 66 -3.63 -6.35 12.78
CA ASP A 66 -4.47 -7.52 13.02
C ASP A 66 -4.74 -8.31 11.72
N TYR A 67 -4.88 -7.62 10.59
CA TYR A 67 -5.08 -8.27 9.29
C TYR A 67 -3.82 -8.89 8.72
N ASP A 68 -2.63 -8.33 8.99
CA ASP A 68 -1.36 -8.98 8.65
C ASP A 68 -1.23 -10.31 9.38
N ILE A 69 -1.45 -10.31 10.70
CA ILE A 69 -1.38 -11.52 11.55
C ILE A 69 -2.43 -12.54 11.08
N LEU A 70 -3.67 -12.11 10.84
CA LEU A 70 -4.74 -12.98 10.37
C LEU A 70 -4.41 -13.61 9.01
N ARG A 71 -3.80 -12.86 8.08
CA ARG A 71 -3.39 -13.39 6.77
C ARG A 71 -2.33 -14.47 6.91
N VAL A 72 -1.32 -14.26 7.76
CA VAL A 72 -0.28 -15.27 8.03
C VAL A 72 -0.92 -16.53 8.62
N ASN A 73 -1.77 -16.39 9.64
CA ASN A 73 -2.44 -17.53 10.28
C ASN A 73 -3.33 -18.31 9.30
N ARG A 74 -4.11 -17.62 8.46
CA ARG A 74 -4.95 -18.26 7.42
C ARG A 74 -4.11 -18.97 6.36
N LEU A 75 -2.99 -18.38 5.94
CA LEU A 75 -2.12 -18.96 4.91
C LEU A 75 -1.40 -20.21 5.40
N TYR A 76 -0.96 -20.20 6.66
CA TYR A 76 -0.19 -21.29 7.28
C TYR A 76 -1.01 -22.22 8.18
N ASN A 77 -2.34 -22.02 8.25
CA ASN A 77 -3.26 -22.81 9.06
C ASN A 77 -2.85 -22.90 10.54
N CYS A 78 -2.61 -21.73 11.14
CA CYS A 78 -2.26 -21.54 12.54
C CYS A 78 -3.41 -20.92 13.33
#